data_AF-A0A3M1CGG0-F1
#
_entry.id   AF-A0A3M1CGG0-F1
#
_cell.length_a   1.000
_cell.length_b   1.000
_cell.length_c   1.000
_cell.angle_alpha   90.00
_cell.angle_beta   90.00
_cell.angle_gamma   90.00
#
_symmetry.space_group_name_H-M   'P 1'
#
loop_
_entity.id
_entity.type
_entity.pdbx_description
1 polymer ?
#
loop_
_entity_poly.entity_id
_entity_poly.type
_entity_poly.pdbx_seq_one_letter_code
_entity_poly.pdbx_strand_id
1 'polypeptide(L)'
;MGIGGKDTLDMPSAMFTAQVSCVGCHTHLTPEGEPMSRQEKKEAQRASCVMCHGEGYDLVFDNWLSGERTVLKEYRSWLARVKQDYRTIGGSRKKRNMVRRALAKAEDNYNFVREGHMPHNIRYALYLLNASAKRVETAMKAIKRTYRMPSPGESLKPENSCVTFCHGNRKPAEFVNYNGQELPHQMHIEEMELSCNACHSVQEHGKVAIDKSVCADCHDDE
;
A
#
# COMPACT_ATOMS: atom_id res chain seq x y z
N MET A 1 -9.08 10.69 -1.84
CA MET A 1 -10.52 10.60 -1.50
C MET A 1 -10.92 9.23 -0.95
N GLY A 2 -10.50 8.09 -1.51
CA GLY A 2 -10.75 6.77 -0.87
C GLY A 2 -12.06 6.08 -1.24
N ILE A 3 -12.63 6.46 -2.39
CA ILE A 3 -13.85 5.90 -2.99
C ILE A 3 -13.59 5.65 -4.49
N GLY A 4 -14.46 4.89 -5.15
CA GLY A 4 -14.45 4.73 -6.63
C GLY A 4 -13.79 3.45 -7.16
N GLY A 5 -13.12 2.67 -6.31
CA GLY A 5 -12.69 1.31 -6.64
C GLY A 5 -13.88 0.37 -6.85
N LYS A 6 -13.68 -0.70 -7.63
CA LYS A 6 -14.75 -1.66 -7.92
C LYS A 6 -15.03 -2.59 -6.73
N ASP A 7 -16.28 -2.57 -6.24
CA ASP A 7 -16.82 -3.44 -5.17
C ASP A 7 -15.99 -3.42 -3.88
N THR A 8 -15.61 -2.22 -3.44
CA THR A 8 -14.70 -2.00 -2.33
C THR A 8 -15.31 -1.07 -1.28
N LEU A 9 -14.81 -1.21 -0.05
CA LEU A 9 -15.17 -0.35 1.06
C LEU A 9 -14.65 1.07 0.83
N ASP A 10 -15.41 2.05 1.30
CA ASP A 10 -14.93 3.42 1.38
C ASP A 10 -13.87 3.54 2.48
N MET A 11 -12.74 4.12 2.13
CA MET A 11 -11.58 4.26 3.00
C MET A 11 -10.95 5.64 2.82
N PRO A 12 -11.56 6.72 3.32
CA PRO A 12 -10.99 8.06 3.21
C PRO A 12 -9.57 8.14 3.78
N SER A 13 -8.71 8.96 3.16
CA SER A 13 -7.34 9.16 3.66
C SER A 13 -7.37 10.06 4.89
N ALA A 14 -6.36 9.94 5.76
CA ALA A 14 -6.24 10.79 6.95
C ALA A 14 -6.21 12.28 6.59
N MET A 15 -5.49 12.65 5.53
CA MET A 15 -5.45 14.02 4.99
C MET A 15 -6.83 14.51 4.57
N PHE A 16 -7.61 13.67 3.88
CA PHE A 16 -8.97 14.04 3.46
C PHE A 16 -9.90 14.19 4.67
N THR A 17 -9.84 13.29 5.65
CA THR A 17 -10.63 13.38 6.89
C THR A 17 -10.26 14.61 7.72
N ALA A 18 -8.99 15.01 7.69
CA ALA A 18 -8.49 16.25 8.28
C ALA A 18 -8.78 17.51 7.42
N GLN A 19 -9.61 17.39 6.37
CA GLN A 19 -10.04 18.48 5.50
C GLN A 19 -8.91 19.17 4.71
N VAL A 20 -7.80 18.48 4.46
CA VAL A 20 -6.74 19.00 3.58
C VAL A 20 -7.26 19.04 2.15
N SER A 21 -7.31 20.24 1.58
CA SER A 21 -7.76 20.48 0.20
C SER A 21 -6.62 20.26 -0.81
N CYS A 22 -6.96 20.24 -2.11
CA CYS A 22 -5.99 20.04 -3.19
C CYS A 22 -4.84 21.07 -3.15
N VAL A 23 -5.18 22.33 -2.89
CA VAL A 23 -4.22 23.45 -2.86
C VAL A 23 -3.28 23.39 -1.65
N GLY A 24 -3.61 22.57 -0.64
CA GLY A 24 -2.76 22.35 0.53
C GLY A 24 -1.44 21.65 0.19
N CYS A 25 -1.43 20.82 -0.87
CA CYS A 25 -0.19 20.20 -1.36
C CYS A 25 0.24 20.77 -2.72
N HIS A 26 -0.71 21.06 -3.59
CA HIS A 26 -0.49 21.63 -4.92
C HIS A 26 -0.55 23.16 -4.84
N THR A 27 0.48 23.77 -4.27
CA THR A 27 0.54 25.21 -3.94
C THR A 27 0.73 26.14 -5.14
N HIS A 28 0.97 25.58 -6.34
CA HIS A 28 0.99 26.35 -7.59
C HIS A 28 -0.42 26.68 -8.13
N LEU A 29 -1.48 26.18 -7.49
CA LEU A 29 -2.87 26.40 -7.88
C LEU A 29 -3.35 27.75 -7.34
N THR A 30 -3.98 28.59 -8.16
CA THR A 30 -4.67 29.79 -7.67
C THR A 30 -5.96 29.41 -6.90
N PRO A 31 -6.37 30.18 -5.88
CA PRO A 31 -7.61 29.93 -5.13
C PRO A 31 -8.88 29.93 -6.00
N GLU A 32 -8.86 30.58 -7.18
CA GLU A 32 -10.03 30.71 -8.06
C GLU A 32 -10.43 29.44 -8.84
N GLY A 33 -9.81 28.28 -8.57
CA GLY A 33 -10.40 27.00 -8.96
C GLY A 33 -10.54 26.79 -10.47
N GLU A 34 -9.55 27.23 -11.27
CA GLU A 34 -9.47 26.77 -12.65
C GLU A 34 -9.55 25.23 -12.68
N PRO A 35 -10.41 24.64 -13.52
CA PRO A 35 -10.62 23.20 -13.52
C PRO A 35 -9.29 22.48 -13.79
N MET A 36 -8.89 21.63 -12.82
CA MET A 36 -7.63 20.84 -12.78
C MET A 36 -7.26 20.13 -14.10
N SER A 37 -8.23 19.94 -15.00
CA SER A 37 -8.04 19.41 -16.34
C SER A 37 -7.12 20.23 -17.24
N ARG A 38 -6.88 21.53 -16.96
CA ARG A 38 -6.15 22.45 -17.86
C ARG A 38 -4.84 23.03 -17.31
N GLN A 39 -4.50 22.80 -16.05
CA GLN A 39 -3.27 23.36 -15.48
C GLN A 39 -2.06 22.43 -15.66
N GLU A 40 -0.97 23.02 -16.14
CA GLU A 40 0.26 22.33 -16.57
C GLU A 40 1.14 21.83 -15.41
N LYS A 41 0.92 22.29 -14.17
CA LYS A 41 1.74 21.90 -13.01
C LYS A 41 0.92 21.22 -11.92
N LYS A 42 0.74 19.91 -12.10
CA LYS A 42 0.05 19.00 -11.16
C LYS A 42 0.95 18.47 -10.04
N GLU A 43 2.17 18.98 -9.91
CA GLU A 43 3.13 18.47 -8.93
C GLU A 43 2.91 19.11 -7.56
N ALA A 44 2.87 18.27 -6.52
CA ALA A 44 2.91 18.75 -5.14
C ALA A 44 4.33 19.23 -4.82
N GLN A 45 4.46 20.32 -4.06
CA GLN A 45 5.77 20.78 -3.60
C GLN A 45 6.17 20.04 -2.32
N ARG A 46 7.41 19.57 -2.23
CA ARG A 46 7.98 18.98 -1.00
C ARG A 46 7.83 19.90 0.22
N ALA A 47 8.02 21.20 0.00
CA ALA A 47 7.89 22.22 1.05
C ALA A 47 6.48 22.23 1.68
N SER A 48 5.43 21.95 0.90
CA SER A 48 4.05 21.88 1.41
C SER A 48 3.88 20.81 2.48
N CYS A 49 4.63 19.71 2.40
CA CYS A 49 4.59 18.63 3.40
C CYS A 49 5.18 19.10 4.74
N VAL A 50 6.31 19.81 4.68
CA VAL A 50 7.07 20.26 5.85
C VAL A 50 6.31 21.32 6.63
N MET A 51 5.52 22.18 5.96
CA MET A 51 4.71 23.22 6.61
C MET A 51 3.76 22.68 7.69
N CYS A 52 3.26 21.44 7.54
CA CYS A 52 2.36 20.82 8.51
C CYS A 52 3.02 19.71 9.34
N HIS A 53 3.99 18.99 8.78
CA HIS A 53 4.57 17.80 9.42
C HIS A 53 5.95 18.00 10.05
N GLY A 54 6.60 19.14 9.80
CA GLY A 54 7.96 19.41 10.28
C GLY A 54 9.06 18.80 9.42
N GLU A 55 10.29 18.98 9.90
CA GLU A 55 11.52 18.60 9.19
C GLU A 55 11.60 17.07 8.95
N GLY A 56 12.11 16.70 7.77
CA GLY A 56 12.30 15.30 7.36
C GLY A 56 11.06 14.61 6.79
N TYR A 57 9.89 15.27 6.73
CA TYR A 57 8.70 14.69 6.11
C TYR A 57 8.71 14.71 4.58
N ASP A 58 9.52 15.59 3.99
CA ASP A 58 9.85 15.59 2.57
C ASP A 58 10.53 14.29 2.12
N LEU A 59 11.28 13.62 2.99
CA LEU A 59 11.87 12.30 2.73
C LEU A 59 10.81 11.21 2.60
N VAL A 60 9.70 11.34 3.34
CA VAL A 60 8.56 10.41 3.25
C VAL A 60 7.85 10.58 1.91
N PHE A 61 7.72 11.81 1.41
CA PHE A 61 7.17 12.06 0.09
C PHE A 61 7.96 11.35 -1.02
N ASP A 62 9.29 11.24 -0.89
CA ASP A 62 10.11 10.48 -1.84
C ASP A 62 9.86 8.98 -1.81
N ASN A 63 9.62 8.44 -0.63
CA ASN A 63 9.18 7.05 -0.49
C ASN A 63 7.83 6.86 -1.20
N TRP A 64 6.91 7.83 -1.12
CA TRP A 64 5.62 7.72 -1.82
C TRP A 64 5.79 7.66 -3.34
N LEU A 65 6.60 8.55 -3.90
CA LEU A 65 6.83 8.60 -5.35
C LEU A 65 7.64 7.40 -5.87
N SER A 66 8.63 6.93 -5.12
CA SER A 66 9.41 5.74 -5.49
C SER A 66 8.60 4.45 -5.28
N GLY A 67 7.91 4.33 -4.16
CA GLY A 67 7.02 3.21 -3.82
C GLY A 67 5.90 3.02 -4.83
N GLU A 68 5.24 4.11 -5.26
CA GLU A 68 4.23 4.06 -6.32
C GLU A 68 4.80 3.46 -7.61
N ARG A 69 5.95 3.97 -8.07
CA ARG A 69 6.59 3.48 -9.30
C ARG A 69 6.92 2.00 -9.20
N THR A 70 7.46 1.55 -8.07
CA THR A 70 7.82 0.15 -7.84
C THR A 70 6.57 -0.74 -7.80
N VAL A 71 5.58 -0.41 -6.98
CA VAL A 71 4.35 -1.22 -6.85
C VAL A 71 3.62 -1.31 -8.19
N LEU A 72 3.46 -0.20 -8.92
CA LEU A 72 2.77 -0.22 -10.22
C LEU A 72 3.53 -1.03 -11.27
N LYS A 73 4.87 -1.03 -11.24
CA LYS A 73 5.71 -1.85 -12.13
C LYS A 73 5.57 -3.35 -11.83
N GLU A 74 5.66 -3.72 -10.56
CA GLU A 74 5.52 -5.10 -10.10
C GLU A 74 4.12 -5.64 -10.42
N TYR A 75 3.08 -4.88 -10.06
CA TYR A 75 1.69 -5.27 -10.27
C TYR A 75 1.35 -5.43 -11.76
N ARG A 76 1.86 -4.54 -12.61
CA ARG A 76 1.70 -4.67 -14.08
C ARG A 76 2.33 -5.97 -14.60
N SER A 77 3.52 -6.30 -14.11
CA SER A 77 4.22 -7.54 -14.48
C SER A 77 3.44 -8.77 -14.00
N TRP A 78 2.88 -8.72 -12.80
CA TRP A 78 1.98 -9.74 -12.27
C TRP A 78 0.71 -9.89 -13.12
N LEU A 79 0.01 -8.81 -13.45
CA LEU A 79 -1.18 -8.83 -14.31
C LEU A 79 -0.90 -9.49 -15.66
N ALA A 80 0.23 -9.15 -16.29
CA ALA A 80 0.65 -9.75 -17.55
C ALA A 80 0.86 -11.27 -17.41
N ARG A 81 1.53 -11.71 -16.34
CA ARG A 81 1.79 -13.13 -16.07
C ARG A 81 0.51 -13.92 -15.83
N VAL A 82 -0.39 -13.41 -14.99
CA VAL A 82 -1.65 -14.12 -14.68
C VAL A 82 -2.59 -14.14 -15.89
N LYS A 83 -2.59 -13.09 -16.73
CA LYS A 83 -3.29 -13.11 -18.02
C LYS A 83 -2.75 -14.19 -18.95
N GLN A 84 -1.44 -14.43 -18.94
CA GLN A 84 -0.83 -15.52 -19.71
C GLN A 84 -1.26 -16.89 -19.17
N ASP A 85 -1.22 -17.10 -17.85
CA ASP A 85 -1.68 -18.35 -17.23
C ASP A 85 -3.17 -18.63 -17.52
N TYR A 86 -4.01 -17.60 -17.51
CA TYR A 86 -5.43 -17.72 -17.83
C TYR A 86 -5.69 -18.25 -19.26
N ARG A 87 -4.79 -17.95 -20.21
CA ARG A 87 -4.91 -18.47 -21.59
C ARG A 87 -4.79 -20.00 -21.63
N THR A 88 -4.00 -20.60 -20.74
CA THR A 88 -3.65 -22.03 -20.79
C THR A 88 -4.27 -22.88 -19.67
N ILE A 89 -4.81 -22.29 -18.59
CA ILE A 89 -5.32 -23.01 -17.41
C ILE A 89 -6.53 -23.94 -17.66
N GLY A 90 -7.15 -23.89 -18.84
CA GLY A 90 -8.33 -24.70 -19.17
C GLY A 90 -9.61 -24.25 -18.45
N GLY A 91 -10.47 -25.21 -18.09
CA GLY A 91 -11.69 -24.99 -17.30
C GLY A 91 -12.97 -24.77 -18.12
N SER A 92 -14.13 -25.01 -17.48
CA SER A 92 -15.44 -24.81 -18.12
C SER A 92 -15.74 -23.34 -18.43
N ARG A 93 -16.62 -23.08 -19.40
CA ARG A 93 -17.03 -21.71 -19.80
C ARG A 93 -17.45 -20.85 -18.60
N LYS A 94 -18.21 -21.42 -17.66
CA LYS A 94 -18.66 -20.73 -16.43
C LYS A 94 -17.48 -20.28 -15.57
N LYS A 95 -16.52 -21.18 -15.30
CA LYS A 95 -15.34 -20.86 -14.47
C LYS A 95 -14.38 -19.90 -15.17
N ARG A 96 -14.15 -20.06 -16.48
CA ARG A 96 -13.36 -19.11 -17.28
C ARG A 96 -13.97 -17.71 -17.26
N ASN A 97 -15.29 -17.59 -17.37
CA ASN A 97 -15.98 -16.31 -17.25
C ASN A 97 -15.84 -15.67 -15.86
N MET A 98 -15.74 -16.45 -14.79
CA MET A 98 -15.43 -15.90 -13.46
C MET A 98 -14.03 -15.29 -13.42
N VAL A 99 -13.02 -16.01 -13.93
CA VAL A 99 -11.64 -15.49 -14.01
C VAL A 99 -11.56 -14.24 -14.87
N ARG A 100 -12.19 -14.25 -16.05
CA ARG A 100 -12.22 -13.08 -16.95
C ARG A 100 -12.76 -11.83 -16.25
N ARG A 101 -13.84 -11.98 -15.47
CA ARG A 101 -14.43 -10.86 -14.70
C ARG A 101 -13.51 -10.40 -13.57
N ALA A 102 -12.85 -11.32 -12.86
CA ALA A 102 -11.90 -10.98 -11.82
C ALA A 102 -10.68 -10.22 -12.39
N LEU A 103 -10.15 -10.66 -13.52
CA LEU A 103 -9.04 -9.98 -14.23
C LEU A 103 -9.45 -8.60 -14.73
N ALA A 104 -10.65 -8.45 -15.31
CA ALA A 104 -11.14 -7.15 -15.75
C ALA A 104 -11.23 -6.16 -14.57
N LYS A 105 -11.80 -6.59 -13.44
CA LYS A 105 -11.85 -5.74 -12.23
C LYS A 105 -10.47 -5.39 -11.68
N ALA A 106 -9.53 -6.33 -11.72
CA ALA A 106 -8.15 -6.08 -11.28
C ALA A 106 -7.45 -5.05 -12.18
N GLU A 107 -7.71 -5.09 -13.49
CA GLU A 107 -7.20 -4.11 -14.45
C GLU A 107 -7.85 -2.73 -14.27
N ASP A 108 -9.16 -2.66 -14.05
CA ASP A 108 -9.87 -1.41 -13.74
C ASP A 108 -9.30 -0.77 -12.46
N ASN A 109 -9.12 -1.54 -11.39
CA ASN A 109 -8.55 -1.04 -10.14
C ASN A 109 -7.07 -0.64 -10.29
N TYR A 110 -6.28 -1.36 -11.09
CA TYR A 110 -4.90 -0.98 -11.41
C TYR A 110 -4.85 0.36 -12.14
N ASN A 111 -5.68 0.56 -13.17
CA ASN A 111 -5.74 1.82 -13.91
C ASN A 111 -6.23 2.97 -13.02
N PHE A 112 -7.24 2.73 -12.19
CA PHE A 112 -7.73 3.69 -11.22
C PHE A 112 -6.62 4.16 -10.26
N VAL A 113 -5.83 3.24 -9.71
CA VAL A 113 -4.71 3.57 -8.82
C VAL A 113 -3.61 4.33 -9.58
N ARG A 114 -3.26 3.88 -10.79
CA ARG A 114 -2.23 4.51 -11.63
C ARG A 114 -2.60 5.94 -12.02
N GLU A 115 -3.86 6.19 -12.37
CA GLU A 115 -4.33 7.51 -12.81
C GLU A 115 -4.66 8.42 -11.63
N GLY A 116 -5.10 7.84 -10.52
CA GLY A 116 -5.43 8.55 -9.29
C GLY A 116 -4.23 8.89 -8.42
N HIS A 117 -3.06 8.31 -8.69
CA HIS A 117 -1.81 8.40 -7.91
C HIS A 117 -1.94 7.93 -6.45
N MET A 118 -0.99 7.12 -6.01
CA MET A 118 -1.02 6.54 -4.66
C MET A 118 -0.91 7.56 -3.52
N PRO A 119 -0.09 8.65 -3.60
CA PRO A 119 0.05 9.63 -2.53
C PRO A 119 -1.27 10.21 -1.99
N HIS A 120 -2.31 10.29 -2.82
CA HIS A 120 -3.62 10.76 -2.38
C HIS A 120 -4.31 9.82 -1.37
N ASN A 121 -4.02 8.51 -1.44
CA ASN A 121 -4.49 7.50 -0.49
C ASN A 121 -3.75 6.15 -0.65
N ILE A 122 -2.55 6.05 -0.08
CA ILE A 122 -1.69 4.87 -0.21
C ILE A 122 -2.40 3.62 0.36
N ARG A 123 -3.00 3.73 1.55
CA ARG A 123 -3.71 2.62 2.20
C ARG A 123 -4.84 2.07 1.32
N TYR A 124 -5.64 2.95 0.72
CA TYR A 124 -6.71 2.51 -0.19
C TYR A 124 -6.16 1.86 -1.46
N ALA A 125 -5.11 2.44 -2.04
CA ALA A 125 -4.47 1.88 -3.23
C ALA A 125 -3.91 0.47 -2.97
N LEU A 126 -3.19 0.27 -1.86
CA LEU A 126 -2.69 -1.04 -1.43
C LEU A 126 -3.84 -2.03 -1.20
N TYR A 127 -4.94 -1.59 -0.56
CA TYR A 127 -6.13 -2.41 -0.37
C TYR A 127 -6.75 -2.85 -1.70
N LEU A 128 -6.94 -1.92 -2.65
CA LEU A 128 -7.52 -2.23 -3.96
C LEU A 128 -6.70 -3.26 -4.74
N LEU A 129 -5.37 -3.11 -4.76
CA LEU A 129 -4.48 -3.99 -5.49
C LEU A 129 -4.41 -5.38 -4.86
N ASN A 130 -4.31 -5.47 -3.52
CA ASN A 130 -4.32 -6.73 -2.79
C ASN A 130 -5.66 -7.46 -2.90
N ALA A 131 -6.78 -6.75 -2.73
CA ALA A 131 -8.12 -7.33 -2.87
C ALA A 131 -8.36 -7.85 -4.30
N SER A 132 -7.90 -7.11 -5.32
CA SER A 132 -7.95 -7.53 -6.71
C SER A 132 -7.12 -8.81 -6.95
N ALA A 133 -5.88 -8.86 -6.43
CA ALA A 133 -5.03 -10.04 -6.54
C ALA A 133 -5.66 -11.27 -5.88
N LYS A 134 -6.25 -11.11 -4.68
CA LYS A 134 -6.94 -12.18 -3.97
C LYS A 134 -8.15 -12.72 -4.74
N ARG A 135 -8.94 -11.84 -5.36
CA ARG A 135 -10.10 -12.25 -6.17
C ARG A 135 -9.68 -13.03 -7.40
N VAL A 136 -8.61 -12.61 -8.07
CA VAL A 136 -8.05 -13.34 -9.21
C VAL A 136 -7.54 -14.71 -8.77
N GLU A 137 -6.87 -14.79 -7.61
CA GLU A 137 -6.41 -16.07 -7.04
C GLU A 137 -7.56 -17.04 -6.79
N THR A 138 -8.60 -16.59 -6.10
CA THR A 138 -9.79 -17.42 -5.83
C THR A 138 -10.42 -17.92 -7.13
N ALA A 139 -10.55 -17.05 -8.14
CA ALA A 139 -11.12 -17.43 -9.43
C ALA A 139 -10.25 -18.45 -10.18
N MET A 140 -8.92 -18.28 -10.17
CA MET A 140 -7.98 -19.23 -10.79
C MET A 140 -8.01 -20.59 -10.10
N LYS A 141 -8.04 -20.60 -8.75
CA LYS A 141 -8.15 -21.83 -7.95
C LYS A 141 -9.48 -22.56 -8.15
N ALA A 142 -10.55 -21.85 -8.52
CA ALA A 142 -11.81 -22.48 -8.91
C ALA A 142 -11.70 -23.32 -10.20
N ILE A 143 -10.78 -22.98 -11.11
CA ILE A 143 -10.44 -23.80 -12.27
C ILE A 143 -9.50 -24.94 -11.85
N LYS A 144 -8.37 -24.60 -11.24
CA LYS A 144 -7.33 -25.55 -10.83
C LYS A 144 -6.93 -25.29 -9.38
N ARG A 145 -7.38 -26.14 -8.46
CA ARG A 145 -7.14 -25.99 -7.01
C ARG A 145 -5.65 -25.89 -6.65
N THR A 146 -4.79 -26.57 -7.42
CA THR A 146 -3.33 -26.58 -7.25
C THR A 146 -2.60 -25.42 -7.94
N TYR A 147 -3.32 -24.47 -8.55
CA TYR A 147 -2.70 -23.30 -9.16
C TYR A 147 -1.94 -22.48 -8.10
N ARG A 148 -0.67 -22.22 -8.38
CA ARG A 148 0.19 -21.37 -7.56
C ARG A 148 0.19 -19.98 -8.18
N MET A 149 -0.38 -19.01 -7.45
CA MET A 149 -0.43 -17.63 -7.89
C MET A 149 0.97 -17.00 -7.78
N PRO A 150 1.49 -16.34 -8.84
CA PRO A 150 2.69 -15.52 -8.70
C PRO A 150 2.45 -14.35 -7.72
N SER A 151 3.50 -13.90 -7.04
CA SER A 151 3.45 -12.71 -6.17
C SER A 151 3.06 -11.47 -6.99
N PRO A 152 2.14 -10.61 -6.49
CA PRO A 152 1.81 -9.33 -7.12
C PRO A 152 2.91 -8.27 -6.99
N GLY A 153 3.98 -8.55 -6.23
CA GLY A 153 5.08 -7.65 -5.95
C GLY A 153 5.42 -7.68 -4.47
N GLU A 154 6.71 -7.64 -4.14
CA GLU A 154 7.15 -7.60 -2.74
C GLU A 154 6.75 -6.28 -2.08
N SER A 155 6.75 -5.18 -2.84
CA SER A 155 6.46 -3.84 -2.34
C SER A 155 4.98 -3.64 -1.96
N LEU A 156 4.09 -4.52 -2.45
CA LEU A 156 2.65 -4.48 -2.17
C LEU A 156 2.29 -5.23 -0.87
N LYS A 157 3.18 -6.12 -0.40
CA LYS A 157 2.91 -6.94 0.78
C LYS A 157 2.75 -6.06 2.02
N PRO A 158 1.77 -6.33 2.90
CA PRO A 158 1.55 -5.55 4.11
C PRO A 158 2.85 -5.32 4.93
N GLU A 159 3.65 -6.37 5.09
CA GLU A 159 4.93 -6.36 5.80
C GLU A 159 5.99 -5.41 5.20
N ASN A 160 6.03 -5.26 3.87
CA ASN A 160 7.03 -4.46 3.17
C ASN A 160 6.53 -3.05 2.82
N SER A 161 5.21 -2.87 2.75
CA SER A 161 4.60 -1.60 2.35
C SER A 161 4.92 -0.46 3.32
N CYS A 162 5.16 -0.79 4.60
CA CYS A 162 5.62 0.14 5.63
C CYS A 162 6.94 0.81 5.25
N VAL A 163 7.95 0.02 4.86
CA VAL A 163 9.26 0.53 4.41
C VAL A 163 9.15 1.20 3.04
N THR A 164 8.38 0.58 2.13
CA THR A 164 8.19 1.08 0.76
C THR A 164 7.65 2.51 0.72
N PHE A 165 6.68 2.83 1.58
CA PHE A 165 5.99 4.13 1.53
C PHE A 165 6.34 5.06 2.70
N CYS A 166 6.69 4.55 3.88
CA CYS A 166 6.81 5.42 5.07
C CYS A 166 8.20 5.38 5.69
N HIS A 167 8.76 4.19 5.89
CA HIS A 167 9.95 3.97 6.70
C HIS A 167 11.25 3.77 5.92
N GLY A 168 11.25 3.97 4.60
CA GLY A 168 12.45 3.84 3.75
C GLY A 168 13.48 4.92 4.06
N ASN A 169 13.24 6.15 3.57
CA ASN A 169 14.11 7.29 3.86
C ASN A 169 13.92 7.89 5.26
N ARG A 170 12.79 7.64 5.93
CA ARG A 170 12.55 8.05 7.32
C ARG A 170 12.56 6.82 8.20
N LYS A 171 13.77 6.41 8.59
CA LYS A 171 13.95 5.23 9.42
C LYS A 171 13.13 5.33 10.72
N PRO A 172 12.61 4.21 11.23
CA PRO A 172 12.06 4.17 12.59
C PRO A 172 13.09 4.63 13.62
N ALA A 173 12.61 5.07 14.79
CA ALA A 173 13.50 5.45 15.88
C ALA A 173 14.35 4.26 16.34
N GLU A 174 15.57 4.56 16.80
CA GLU A 174 16.50 3.56 17.36
C GLU A 174 15.92 2.92 18.62
N PHE A 175 15.31 3.74 19.48
CA PHE A 175 14.61 3.33 20.69
C PHE A 175 13.16 3.80 20.66
N VAL A 176 12.26 2.97 21.20
CA VAL A 176 10.84 3.30 21.37
C VAL A 176 10.42 2.95 22.79
N ASN A 177 9.41 3.64 23.32
CA ASN A 177 8.81 3.25 24.59
C ASN A 177 7.72 2.21 24.37
N TYR A 178 7.82 1.08 25.06
CA TYR A 178 6.77 0.06 25.11
C TYR A 178 6.50 -0.32 26.57
N ASN A 179 5.25 -0.13 27.02
CA ASN A 179 4.83 -0.39 28.40
C ASN A 179 5.73 0.26 29.48
N GLY A 180 6.22 1.49 29.23
CA GLY A 180 7.07 2.21 30.17
C GLY A 180 8.53 1.78 30.15
N GLN A 181 8.90 0.78 29.35
CA GLN A 181 10.27 0.35 29.13
C GLN A 181 10.80 0.89 27.81
N GLU A 182 12.10 1.16 27.78
CA GLU A 182 12.82 1.50 26.57
C GLU A 182 13.14 0.21 25.81
N LEU A 183 12.64 0.11 24.57
CA LEU A 183 12.84 -1.03 23.69
C LEU A 183 13.81 -0.63 22.56
N PRO A 184 14.93 -1.34 22.38
CA PRO A 184 15.90 -1.08 21.31
C PRO A 184 15.34 -1.54 19.97
N HIS A 185 14.48 -0.72 19.37
CA HIS A 185 13.69 -1.04 18.19
C HIS A 185 14.57 -1.39 16.98
N GLN A 186 15.64 -0.63 16.74
CA GLN A 186 16.52 -0.87 15.59
C GLN A 186 17.23 -2.23 15.68
N MET A 187 17.71 -2.64 16.86
CA MET A 187 18.32 -3.95 17.06
C MET A 187 17.35 -5.08 16.71
N HIS A 188 16.09 -4.99 17.15
CA HIS A 188 15.09 -6.02 16.84
C HIS A 188 14.79 -6.15 15.34
N ILE A 189 14.77 -5.05 14.58
CA ILE A 189 14.42 -5.10 13.15
C ILE A 189 15.63 -5.29 12.22
N GLU A 190 16.78 -4.72 12.55
CA GLU A 190 17.97 -4.73 11.69
C GLU A 190 18.92 -5.88 12.06
N GLU A 191 19.14 -6.17 13.34
CA GLU A 191 20.07 -7.21 13.78
C GLU A 191 19.39 -8.57 13.99
N MET A 192 18.17 -8.57 14.56
CA MET A 192 17.38 -9.79 14.77
C MET A 192 16.43 -10.10 13.60
N GLU A 193 16.39 -9.24 12.59
CA GLU A 193 15.58 -9.39 11.37
C GLU A 193 14.07 -9.66 11.65
N LEU A 194 13.54 -9.16 12.77
CA LEU A 194 12.12 -9.31 13.07
C LEU A 194 11.28 -8.47 12.11
N SER A 195 10.27 -9.11 11.51
CA SER A 195 9.32 -8.43 10.64
C SER A 195 8.48 -7.43 11.43
N CYS A 196 8.11 -6.30 10.79
CA CYS A 196 7.30 -5.26 11.42
C CYS A 196 5.97 -5.79 12.00
N ASN A 197 5.40 -6.85 11.39
CA ASN A 197 4.15 -7.44 11.84
C ASN A 197 4.28 -8.36 13.07
N ALA A 198 5.50 -8.62 13.55
CA ALA A 198 5.71 -9.28 14.84
C ALA A 198 5.21 -8.40 15.99
N CYS A 199 5.30 -7.07 15.81
CA CYS A 199 4.92 -6.10 16.85
C CYS A 199 3.78 -5.16 16.45
N HIS A 200 3.65 -4.83 15.16
CA HIS A 200 2.65 -3.89 14.67
C HIS A 200 1.48 -4.59 13.99
N SER A 201 0.29 -4.02 14.18
CA SER A 201 -0.89 -4.47 13.45
C SER A 201 -0.78 -4.08 11.98
N VAL A 202 -0.86 -5.10 11.11
CA VAL A 202 -1.00 -4.90 9.66
C VAL A 202 -2.42 -4.50 9.26
N GLN A 203 -3.40 -4.71 10.15
CA GLN A 203 -4.81 -4.35 9.92
C GLN A 203 -5.11 -2.94 10.42
N GLU A 204 -4.60 -2.61 11.62
CA GLU A 204 -4.73 -1.30 12.26
C GLU A 204 -3.39 -0.57 12.16
N HIS A 205 -3.19 0.13 11.05
CA HIS A 205 -1.94 0.83 10.75
C HIS A 205 -1.44 1.69 11.92
N GLY A 206 -0.16 1.53 12.26
CA GLY A 206 0.51 2.30 13.31
C GLY A 206 0.17 1.87 14.74
N LYS A 207 -0.71 0.87 14.93
CA LYS A 207 -0.97 0.32 16.26
C LYS A 207 0.03 -0.77 16.59
N VAL A 208 0.52 -0.72 17.83
CA VAL A 208 1.25 -1.82 18.45
C VAL A 208 0.22 -2.88 18.84
N ALA A 209 0.44 -4.11 18.38
CA ALA A 209 -0.38 -5.28 18.68
C ALA A 209 0.53 -6.46 19.02
N ILE A 210 1.54 -6.19 19.86
CA ILE A 210 2.50 -7.19 20.33
C ILE A 210 1.74 -8.20 21.20
N ASP A 211 1.85 -9.47 20.85
CA ASP A 211 1.62 -10.54 21.81
C ASP A 211 2.89 -10.70 22.65
N LYS A 212 2.75 -10.72 23.98
CA LYS A 212 3.89 -10.89 24.90
C LYS A 212 4.66 -12.18 24.62
N SER A 213 4.00 -13.20 24.04
CA SER A 213 4.67 -14.43 23.64
C SER A 213 5.82 -14.19 22.65
N VAL A 214 5.74 -13.16 21.81
CA VAL A 214 6.80 -12.80 20.85
C VAL A 214 8.10 -12.41 21.58
N CYS A 215 7.99 -11.80 22.76
CA CYS A 215 9.15 -11.48 23.58
C CYS A 215 9.74 -12.75 24.22
N ALA A 216 8.87 -13.66 24.67
CA ALA A 216 9.25 -14.90 25.33
C ALA A 216 10.02 -15.88 24.43
N ASP A 217 9.98 -15.69 23.11
CA ASP A 217 10.78 -16.48 22.16
C ASP A 217 12.30 -16.26 22.32
N CYS A 218 12.72 -15.14 22.95
CA CYS A 218 14.12 -14.78 23.14
C CYS A 218 14.45 -14.23 24.54
N HIS A 219 13.45 -13.72 25.27
CA HIS A 219 13.60 -13.18 26.62
C HIS A 219 12.80 -14.06 27.59
N ASP A 220 13.49 -14.88 28.37
CA ASP A 220 12.84 -15.67 29.44
C ASP A 220 12.19 -14.73 30.47
N ASP A 221 11.00 -15.11 30.95
CA ASP A 221 10.21 -14.36 31.94
C ASP A 221 11.04 -14.06 33.21
N GLU A 222 11.27 -12.78 33.51
CA GLU A 222 11.43 -12.31 34.90
C GLU A 222 10.08 -11.85 35.47
#